data_AF-M0A249-F1
#
_entry.id   AF-M0A249-F1
#
_cell.length_a   1.000
_cell.length_b   1.000
_cell.length_c   1.000
_cell.angle_alpha   90.00
_cell.angle_beta   90.00
_cell.angle_gamma   90.00
#
_symmetry.space_group_name_H-M   'P 1'
#
loop_
_entity.id
_entity.type
_entity.pdbx_description
1 polymer ?
#
loop_
_entity_poly.entity_id
_entity_poly.type
_entity_poly.pdbx_seq_one_letter_code
_entity_poly.pdbx_strand_id
1 'polypeptide(L)' 'MSTATDDVTDRSSAVESPTIESYETDDGVVFFDAQNPLAWVETSQTLVLTEIA' A
#
# COMPACT_ATOMS: atom_id res chain seq x y z
N MET A 1 4.73 -29.18 -26.31
CA MET A 1 3.73 -28.09 -26.33
C MET A 1 3.55 -27.68 -24.88
N SER A 2 4.27 -26.67 -24.42
CA SER A 2 4.20 -26.22 -23.03
C SER A 2 2.88 -25.50 -22.83
N THR A 3 1.94 -26.11 -22.12
CA THR A 3 0.76 -25.41 -21.65
C THR A 3 1.24 -24.51 -20.52
N ALA A 4 1.57 -23.25 -20.86
CA ALA A 4 1.62 -22.18 -19.89
C ALA A 4 0.22 -22.13 -19.28
N THR A 5 0.05 -22.81 -18.14
CA THR A 5 -1.11 -22.63 -17.31
C THR A 5 -1.01 -21.20 -16.82
N ASP A 6 -1.89 -20.37 -17.36
CA ASP A 6 -2.14 -19.02 -16.94
C ASP A 6 -2.64 -19.12 -15.49
N ASP A 7 -1.69 -19.12 -14.55
CA ASP A 7 -1.91 -19.10 -13.10
C ASP A 7 -2.37 -17.68 -12.71
N VAL A 8 -3.48 -17.23 -13.31
CA VAL A 8 -4.12 -15.94 -13.05
C VAL A 8 -5.34 -16.17 -12.15
N THR A 9 -5.29 -17.18 -11.28
CA THR A 9 -6.38 -17.48 -10.34
C THR A 9 -5.83 -17.68 -8.93
N ASP A 10 -5.18 -16.65 -8.39
CA ASP A 10 -5.27 -16.27 -6.97
C ASP A 10 -4.82 -14.81 -6.74
N ARG A 11 -5.38 -13.86 -7.50
CA ARG A 11 -5.22 -12.42 -7.17
C ARG A 11 -6.29 -11.91 -6.21
N SER A 12 -7.07 -12.81 -5.63
CA SER A 12 -7.89 -12.52 -4.47
C SER A 12 -7.09 -12.86 -3.21
N SER A 13 -5.90 -12.29 -3.08
CA SER A 13 -5.25 -12.14 -1.78
C SER A 13 -6.32 -11.60 -0.85
N ALA A 14 -6.69 -12.38 0.17
CA ALA A 14 -7.62 -11.95 1.20
C ALA A 14 -7.23 -10.53 1.61
N VAL A 15 -8.18 -9.59 1.63
CA VAL A 15 -7.92 -8.24 2.11
C VAL A 15 -7.64 -8.39 3.60
N GLU A 16 -6.38 -8.64 3.93
CA GLU A 16 -5.90 -8.63 5.29
C GLU A 16 -6.12 -7.21 5.81
N SER A 17 -6.42 -7.11 7.11
CA SER A 17 -6.60 -5.78 7.69
C SER A 17 -5.30 -5.00 7.52
N PRO A 18 -5.36 -3.74 7.02
CA PRO A 18 -4.16 -2.99 6.71
C PRO A 18 -3.34 -2.83 7.99
N THR A 19 -2.04 -3.09 7.89
CA THR A 19 -1.11 -2.83 8.99
C THR A 19 -0.41 -1.53 8.69
N ILE A 20 -0.97 -0.44 9.23
CA ILE A 20 -0.45 0.90 8.99
C ILE A 20 0.80 1.13 9.83
N GLU A 21 1.93 1.37 9.16
CA GLU A 21 3.20 1.77 9.76
C GLU A 21 3.63 3.15 9.24
N SER A 22 4.59 3.78 9.92
CA SER A 22 5.11 5.07 9.51
C SER A 22 6.62 5.23 9.74
N TYR A 23 7.23 6.12 8.95
CA TYR A 23 8.61 6.57 9.15
C TYR A 23 8.73 8.08 8.91
N GLU A 24 9.77 8.67 9.51
CA GLU A 24 10.06 10.10 9.41
C GLU A 24 11.05 10.37 8.28
N THR A 25 10.83 11.47 7.55
CA THR A 25 11.73 12.06 6.56
C THR A 25 11.93 13.54 6.88
N ASP A 26 12.88 14.19 6.20
CA ASP A 26 13.07 15.65 6.33
C ASP A 26 11.82 16.47 5.93
N ASP A 27 10.94 15.89 5.11
CA ASP A 27 9.72 16.54 4.58
C ASP A 27 8.43 16.15 5.33
N GLY A 28 8.48 15.21 6.28
CA GLY A 28 7.33 14.83 7.10
C GLY A 28 7.28 13.35 7.49
N VAL A 29 6.07 12.86 7.75
CA VAL A 29 5.82 11.46 8.14
C VAL A 29 5.09 10.74 7.01
N VAL A 30 5.62 9.60 6.60
CA VAL A 30 5.02 8.75 5.56
C VAL A 30 4.28 7.60 6.23
N PHE A 31 3.01 7.40 5.85
CA PHE A 31 2.21 6.24 6.26
C PHE A 31 2.13 5.23 5.12
N PHE A 32 2.24 3.94 5.43
CA PHE A 32 2.11 2.87 4.45
C PHE A 32 1.48 1.62 5.07
N ASP A 33 0.88 0.78 4.21
CA ASP A 33 0.39 -0.54 4.60
C ASP A 33 1.50 -1.58 4.44
N ALA A 34 2.00 -2.10 5.55
CA ALA A 34 3.06 -3.11 5.58
C ALA A 34 2.64 -4.45 4.97
N GLN A 35 1.33 -4.76 4.94
CA GLN A 35 0.80 -5.97 4.31
C GLN A 35 0.56 -5.80 2.81
N ASN A 36 0.59 -4.57 2.30
CA ASN A 36 0.43 -4.29 0.88
C ASN A 36 1.53 -3.36 0.35
N PRO A 37 2.74 -3.90 0.14
CA PRO A 37 3.89 -3.13 -0.36
C PRO A 37 3.76 -2.80 -1.85
N LEU A 38 2.57 -2.83 -2.45
CA LEU A 38 2.28 -2.28 -3.78
C LEU A 38 1.18 -1.20 -3.75
N ALA A 39 0.56 -0.94 -2.59
CA ALA A 39 -0.52 0.04 -2.43
C ALA A 39 0.00 1.46 -2.15
N TRP A 40 1.01 1.93 -2.90
CA TRP A 40 1.54 3.28 -2.75
C TRP A 40 0.77 4.23 -3.65
N VAL A 41 0.51 5.44 -3.15
CA VAL A 41 0.03 6.56 -3.95
C VAL A 41 1.11 7.63 -3.94
N GLU A 42 1.74 7.87 -5.09
CA GLU A 42 2.65 9.00 -5.26
C GLU A 42 1.84 10.27 -5.51
N THR A 43 2.15 11.35 -4.79
CA THR A 43 1.54 12.67 -4.97
C THR A 43 2.62 13.74 -5.00
N SER A 44 2.45 14.73 -5.86
CA SER A 44 3.36 15.88 -5.94
C SER A 44 3.11 16.92 -4.84
N GLN A 45 2.08 16.74 -4.02
CA GLN A 45 1.67 17.66 -2.97
C GLN A 45 1.44 16.90 -1.67
N THR A 46 2.08 17.34 -0.60
CA THR A 46 1.84 16.86 0.77
C THR A 46 0.60 17.55 1.35
N LEU A 47 -0.25 16.79 2.03
CA LEU A 47 -1.43 17.30 2.73
C LEU A 47 -1.22 17.14 4.24
N VAL A 48 -1.53 18.20 5.00
CA VAL A 48 -1.48 18.14 6.46
C VAL A 48 -2.66 17.31 6.95
N LEU A 49 -2.37 16.27 7.73
CA LEU A 49 -3.40 15.50 8.40
C LEU A 49 -3.90 16.27 9.64
N THR A 50 -5.10 16.83 9.55
CA THR A 50 -5.81 17.39 10.71
C THR A 50 -6.69 16.33 11.36
N GLU A 51 -6.66 16.27 12.70
CA GLU A 51 -7.58 15.44 13.48
C GLU A 51 -9.03 15.87 13.22
N ILE A 52 -9.87 14.91 12.86
CA ILE A 52 -11.31 15.13 12.69
C ILE A 52 -11.93 14.75 14.04
N ALA A 53 -12.55 15.72 14.73
CA ALA A 53 -13.18 15.54 16.03
C ALA A 53 -14.44 14.67 16.00
#